data_AF-A0A964J7J5-F1
#
_entry.id   AF-A0A964J7J5-F1
#
_cell.length_a   1.000
_cell.length_b   1.000
_cell.length_c   1.000
_cell.angle_alpha   90.00
_cell.angle_beta   90.00
_cell.angle_gamma   90.00
#
_symmetry.space_group_name_H-M   'P 1'
#
loop_
_entity.id
_entity.type
_entity.pdbx_description
1 polymer ?
#
loop_
_entity_poly.entity_id
_entity_poly.type
_entity_poly.pdbx_seq_one_letter_code
_entity_poly.pdbx_strand_id
1 'polypeptide(L)'
;MPAGQSAVSQAVAHNAKSASDFLPNLLRVLPSVPSGLTLAEREVLQITAAATHRCGFCVVGHSAIVTQKASMDGTMVAQLRVLHPAAGARLAAVVALAAAAIETRDRLAYSELMAIVLLIGAQGFFLDMAARIFYRLRMPDLTSGFSNRPPYRSA
;
A
#
# COMPACT_ATOMS: atom_id res chain seq x y z
N MET A 1 25.54 -34.04 5.53
CA MET A 1 24.16 -33.68 5.93
C MET A 1 23.67 -32.51 5.07
N PRO A 2 22.78 -32.70 4.07
CA PRO A 2 22.15 -31.61 3.35
C PRO A 2 20.61 -31.70 3.44
N ALA A 3 20.03 -31.63 4.64
CA ALA A 3 18.58 -31.62 4.83
C ALA A 3 17.95 -30.20 4.77
N GLY A 4 18.78 -29.14 4.81
CA GLY A 4 18.32 -27.75 4.89
C GLY A 4 17.92 -27.10 3.56
N GLN A 5 18.46 -27.55 2.42
CA GLN A 5 18.18 -26.94 1.12
C GLN A 5 16.83 -27.40 0.53
N SER A 6 16.39 -28.65 0.78
CA SER A 6 15.13 -29.15 0.23
C SER A 6 13.91 -28.53 0.93
N ALA A 7 14.00 -28.24 2.23
CA ALA A 7 12.90 -27.64 2.99
C ALA A 7 12.63 -26.19 2.55
N VAL A 8 13.68 -25.39 2.33
CA VAL A 8 13.55 -24.02 1.79
C VAL A 8 13.00 -24.05 0.36
N SER A 9 13.48 -24.96 -0.49
CA SER A 9 13.00 -25.07 -1.87
C SER A 9 11.54 -25.55 -1.95
N GLN A 10 11.11 -26.43 -1.05
CA GLN A 10 9.72 -26.87 -0.92
C GLN A 10 8.82 -25.80 -0.31
N ALA A 11 9.31 -25.02 0.65
CA ALA A 11 8.57 -23.89 1.22
C ALA A 11 8.36 -22.79 0.17
N VAL A 12 9.38 -22.50 -0.65
CA VAL A 12 9.27 -21.57 -1.78
C VAL A 12 8.29 -22.09 -2.85
N ALA A 13 8.34 -23.39 -3.19
CA ALA A 13 7.41 -24.00 -4.14
C ALA A 13 5.96 -24.07 -3.62
N HIS A 14 5.77 -24.35 -2.33
CA HIS A 14 4.47 -24.33 -1.67
C HIS A 14 3.89 -22.90 -1.63
N ASN A 15 4.73 -21.91 -1.29
CA ASN A 15 4.35 -20.50 -1.30
C ASN A 15 4.00 -19.99 -2.71
N ALA A 16 4.71 -20.48 -3.73
CA ALA A 16 4.41 -20.19 -5.13
C ALA A 16 3.06 -20.81 -5.58
N LYS A 17 2.75 -22.05 -5.16
CA LYS A 17 1.44 -22.68 -5.40
C LYS A 17 0.31 -21.97 -4.65
N SER A 18 0.51 -21.61 -3.38
CA SER A 18 -0.49 -20.86 -2.61
C SER A 18 -0.70 -19.45 -3.15
N ALA A 19 0.32 -18.82 -3.75
CA ALA A 19 0.17 -17.53 -4.43
C ALA A 19 -0.65 -17.64 -5.74
N SER A 20 -0.57 -18.77 -6.47
CA SER A 20 -1.47 -19.04 -7.59
C SER A 20 -2.92 -19.30 -7.15
N ASP A 21 -3.10 -19.91 -5.96
CA ASP A 21 -4.39 -20.21 -5.35
C ASP A 21 -5.00 -19.05 -4.54
N PHE A 22 -4.24 -17.97 -4.28
CA PHE A 22 -4.73 -16.74 -3.63
C PHE A 22 -5.39 -15.78 -4.64
N LEU A 23 -4.99 -15.87 -5.92
CA LEU A 23 -5.56 -15.04 -7.00
C LEU A 23 -7.04 -15.32 -7.36
N PRO A 24 -7.60 -16.54 -7.28
CA PRO A 24 -8.99 -16.79 -7.65
C PRO A 24 -9.99 -16.24 -6.62
N ASN A 25 -9.63 -16.11 -5.33
CA ASN A 25 -10.61 -15.66 -4.33
C ASN A 25 -10.72 -14.13 -4.24
N LEU A 26 -9.62 -13.39 -4.50
CA LEU A 26 -9.63 -11.92 -4.52
C LEU A 26 -10.25 -11.35 -5.81
N LEU A 27 -10.05 -12.02 -6.96
CA LEU A 27 -10.73 -11.67 -8.21
C LEU A 27 -12.23 -12.04 -8.22
N ARG A 28 -12.70 -12.91 -7.33
CA ARG A 28 -14.11 -13.31 -7.24
C ARG A 28 -14.98 -12.31 -6.46
N VAL A 29 -14.38 -11.50 -5.60
CA VAL A 29 -15.11 -10.59 -4.68
C VAL A 29 -15.12 -9.14 -5.16
N LEU A 30 -14.20 -8.75 -6.05
CA LEU A 30 -14.17 -7.40 -6.58
C LEU A 30 -14.87 -7.34 -7.93
N PRO A 31 -15.99 -6.61 -8.08
CA PRO A 31 -16.48 -6.28 -9.42
C PRO A 31 -15.35 -5.58 -10.18
N SER A 32 -15.00 -6.09 -11.35
CA SER A 32 -14.02 -5.42 -12.21
C SER A 32 -14.61 -4.08 -12.62
N VAL A 33 -14.20 -2.99 -11.95
CA VAL A 33 -14.43 -1.66 -12.51
C VAL A 33 -13.67 -1.63 -13.83
N PRO A 34 -14.33 -1.40 -14.98
CA PRO A 34 -13.64 -1.37 -16.25
C PRO A 34 -12.65 -0.21 -16.24
N SER A 35 -11.37 -0.53 -16.14
CA SER A 35 -10.26 0.43 -16.17
C SER A 35 -9.84 0.78 -17.60
N GLY A 36 -10.44 0.15 -18.62
CA GLY A 36 -10.00 0.25 -20.02
C GLY A 36 -8.63 -0.37 -20.29
N LEU A 37 -8.03 -1.05 -19.31
CA LEU A 37 -6.72 -1.69 -19.38
C LEU A 37 -6.89 -3.22 -19.43
N THR A 38 -6.09 -3.87 -20.26
CA THR A 38 -5.91 -5.33 -20.26
C THR A 38 -5.12 -5.78 -19.03
N LEU A 39 -5.10 -7.08 -18.75
CA LEU A 39 -4.27 -7.63 -17.67
C LEU A 39 -2.78 -7.28 -17.87
N ALA A 40 -2.27 -7.45 -19.08
CA ALA A 40 -0.89 -7.11 -19.44
C ALA A 40 -0.59 -5.63 -19.14
N GLU A 41 -1.48 -4.72 -19.54
CA GLU A 41 -1.31 -3.28 -19.31
C GLU A 41 -1.38 -2.91 -17.82
N ARG A 42 -2.26 -3.55 -17.04
CA ARG A 42 -2.30 -3.34 -15.58
C ARG A 42 -1.00 -3.76 -14.91
N GLU A 43 -0.45 -4.91 -15.28
CA GLU A 43 0.84 -5.35 -14.72
C GLU A 43 2.00 -4.50 -15.21
N VAL A 44 1.98 -3.97 -16.44
CA VAL A 44 3.00 -3.01 -16.91
C VAL A 44 2.98 -1.75 -16.04
N LEU A 45 1.79 -1.22 -15.75
CA LEU A 45 1.64 -0.08 -14.84
C LEU A 45 2.20 -0.40 -13.45
N GLN A 46 1.89 -1.58 -12.91
CA GLN A 46 2.34 -2.01 -11.58
C GLN A 46 3.84 -2.30 -11.50
N ILE A 47 4.43 -2.94 -12.52
CA ILE A 47 5.90 -3.16 -12.61
C ILE A 47 6.61 -1.80 -12.72
N THR A 48 6.10 -0.89 -13.55
CA THR A 48 6.67 0.46 -13.70
C THR A 48 6.65 1.21 -12.38
N ALA A 49 5.51 1.26 -11.69
CA ALA A 49 5.40 1.89 -10.38
C ALA A 49 6.30 1.23 -9.32
N ALA A 50 6.32 -0.11 -9.29
CA ALA A 50 7.18 -0.86 -8.38
C ALA A 50 8.68 -0.58 -8.61
N ALA A 51 9.10 -0.49 -9.87
CA ALA A 51 10.48 -0.18 -10.24
C ALA A 51 10.84 1.27 -9.88
N THR A 52 9.96 2.24 -10.15
CA THR A 52 10.14 3.65 -9.76
C THR A 52 10.31 3.81 -8.25
N HIS A 53 9.50 3.10 -7.44
CA HIS A 53 9.61 3.12 -5.99
C HIS A 53 10.64 2.13 -5.42
N ARG A 54 11.39 1.42 -6.27
CA ARG A 54 12.41 0.43 -5.88
C ARG A 54 11.89 -0.66 -4.94
N CYS A 55 10.63 -1.08 -5.10
CA CYS A 55 10.05 -2.20 -4.35
C CYS A 55 10.43 -3.54 -4.99
N GLY A 56 11.51 -4.18 -4.53
CA GLY A 56 11.98 -5.46 -5.08
C GLY A 56 10.93 -6.58 -5.03
N PHE A 57 10.19 -6.69 -3.92
CA PHE A 57 9.12 -7.68 -3.77
C PHE A 57 7.99 -7.47 -4.79
N CYS A 58 7.55 -6.22 -4.98
CA CYS A 58 6.50 -5.88 -5.92
C CYS A 58 6.95 -6.18 -7.37
N VAL A 59 8.19 -5.81 -7.72
CA VAL A 59 8.76 -6.09 -9.05
C VAL A 59 8.75 -7.59 -9.35
N VAL A 60 9.19 -8.43 -8.39
CA VAL A 60 9.18 -9.88 -8.54
C VAL A 60 7.75 -10.42 -8.67
N GLY A 61 6.83 -9.99 -7.81
CA GLY A 61 5.44 -10.43 -7.80
C GLY A 61 4.70 -10.11 -9.10
N HIS A 62 4.72 -8.85 -9.53
CA HIS A 62 4.04 -8.41 -10.75
C HIS A 62 4.68 -8.99 -12.02
N SER A 63 5.99 -9.20 -12.00
CA SER A 63 6.65 -9.92 -13.09
C SER A 63 6.15 -11.36 -13.21
N ALA A 64 5.95 -12.07 -12.10
CA ALA A 64 5.44 -13.43 -12.14
C ALA A 64 4.01 -13.47 -12.70
N ILE A 65 3.17 -12.49 -12.34
CA ILE A 65 1.81 -12.38 -12.87
C ILE A 65 1.84 -12.12 -14.39
N VAL A 66 2.65 -11.17 -14.85
CA VAL A 66 2.67 -10.80 -16.27
C VAL A 66 3.25 -11.91 -17.16
N THR A 67 4.23 -12.69 -16.69
CA THR A 67 4.79 -13.81 -17.46
C THR A 67 3.89 -15.05 -17.40
N GLN A 68 3.19 -15.30 -16.30
CA GLN A 68 2.40 -16.53 -16.13
C GLN A 68 0.93 -16.40 -16.54
N LYS A 69 0.33 -15.21 -16.42
CA LYS A 69 -1.10 -14.98 -16.67
C LYS A 69 -1.39 -14.07 -17.86
N ALA A 70 -0.48 -13.15 -18.17
CA ALA A 70 -0.61 -12.25 -19.31
C ALA A 70 0.27 -12.66 -20.51
N SER A 71 1.06 -13.73 -20.36
CA SER A 71 1.94 -14.30 -21.39
C SER A 71 2.86 -13.26 -22.06
N MET A 72 3.32 -12.26 -21.30
CA MET A 72 4.23 -11.24 -21.82
C MET A 72 5.64 -11.80 -21.96
N ASP A 73 6.32 -11.39 -23.03
CA ASP A 73 7.69 -11.80 -23.29
C ASP A 73 8.66 -11.38 -22.17
N GLY A 74 9.56 -12.30 -21.81
CA GLY A 74 10.50 -12.12 -20.70
C GLY A 74 11.51 -10.99 -20.95
N THR A 75 11.85 -10.70 -22.20
CA THR A 75 12.78 -9.59 -22.52
C THR A 75 12.12 -8.24 -22.29
N MET A 76 10.85 -8.11 -22.69
CA MET A 76 10.04 -6.92 -22.40
C MET A 76 9.88 -6.71 -20.89
N VAL A 77 9.62 -7.77 -20.14
CA VAL A 77 9.54 -7.69 -18.67
C VAL A 77 10.87 -7.25 -18.08
N ALA A 78 12.00 -7.80 -18.55
CA ALA A 78 13.32 -7.40 -18.09
C ALA A 78 13.59 -5.90 -18.35
N GLN A 79 13.17 -5.37 -19.50
CA GLN A 79 13.26 -3.94 -19.82
C GLN A 79 12.43 -3.09 -18.87
N LEU A 80 11.17 -3.47 -18.61
CA LEU A 80 10.29 -2.73 -17.70
C LEU A 80 10.84 -2.65 -16.27
N ARG A 81 11.49 -3.71 -15.77
CA ARG A 81 12.08 -3.75 -14.42
C ARG A 81 13.18 -2.71 -14.20
N VAL A 82 13.85 -2.31 -15.28
CA VAL A 82 14.91 -1.29 -15.25
C VAL A 82 14.46 0.03 -15.87
N LEU A 83 13.14 0.22 -16.03
CA LEU A 83 12.53 1.42 -16.59
C LEU A 83 13.02 1.76 -18.01
N HIS A 84 13.41 0.74 -18.79
CA HIS A 84 13.67 0.92 -20.21
C HIS A 84 12.36 1.18 -21.00
N PRO A 85 12.41 1.92 -22.11
CA PRO A 85 11.23 2.20 -22.93
C PRO A 85 10.53 0.92 -23.38
N ALA A 86 9.21 0.88 -23.20
CA ALA A 86 8.37 -0.21 -23.63
C ALA A 86 8.27 -0.29 -25.17
N ALA A 87 8.36 -1.50 -25.73
CA ALA A 87 8.10 -1.73 -27.14
C ALA A 87 6.60 -1.58 -27.45
N GLY A 88 6.27 -0.79 -28.48
CA GLY A 88 4.91 -0.57 -28.95
C GLY A 88 4.20 0.63 -28.31
N ALA A 89 3.47 1.38 -29.14
CA ALA A 89 2.86 2.67 -28.75
C ALA A 89 1.92 2.55 -27.54
N ARG A 90 1.15 1.46 -27.46
CA ARG A 90 0.17 1.26 -26.39
C ARG A 90 0.83 1.03 -25.03
N LEU A 91 1.86 0.17 -24.96
CA LEU A 91 2.57 -0.10 -23.71
C LEU A 91 3.43 1.11 -23.29
N ALA A 92 4.02 1.82 -24.24
CA ALA A 92 4.70 3.09 -23.98
C ALA A 92 3.75 4.13 -23.35
N ALA A 93 2.51 4.24 -23.84
CA ALA A 93 1.51 5.12 -23.25
C ALA A 93 1.14 4.72 -21.80
N VAL A 94 1.09 3.42 -21.49
CA VAL A 94 0.84 2.93 -20.13
C VAL A 94 2.01 3.24 -19.19
N VAL A 95 3.26 3.08 -19.65
CA VAL A 95 4.45 3.47 -18.88
C VAL A 95 4.44 4.97 -18.61
N ALA A 96 4.12 5.78 -19.63
CA ALA A 96 4.00 7.23 -19.47
C ALA A 96 2.87 7.63 -18.51
N LEU A 97 1.73 6.93 -18.56
CA LEU A 97 0.63 7.11 -17.61
C LEU A 97 1.10 6.82 -16.18
N ALA A 98 1.82 5.72 -15.96
CA ALA A 98 2.33 5.35 -14.65
C ALA A 98 3.29 6.43 -14.11
N ALA A 99 4.23 6.89 -14.93
CA ALA A 99 5.15 7.96 -14.57
C ALA A 99 4.42 9.27 -14.22
N ALA A 100 3.45 9.67 -15.04
CA ALA A 100 2.65 10.88 -14.78
C ALA A 100 1.82 10.76 -13.49
N ALA A 101 1.24 9.59 -13.22
CA ALA A 101 0.47 9.34 -12.00
C ALA A 101 1.35 9.41 -10.73
N ILE A 102 2.59 8.93 -10.82
CA ILE A 102 3.55 9.01 -9.72
C ILE A 102 4.02 10.46 -9.53
N GLU A 103 4.41 11.13 -10.61
CA GLU A 103 4.83 12.53 -10.56
C GLU A 103 3.76 13.42 -9.93
N THR A 104 2.49 13.28 -10.36
CA THR A 104 1.38 14.06 -9.80
C THR A 104 1.10 13.79 -8.33
N ARG A 105 1.33 12.56 -7.84
CA ARG A 105 1.25 12.21 -6.42
C ARG A 105 2.34 12.90 -5.60
N ASP A 106 3.53 13.03 -6.15
CA ASP A 106 4.70 13.59 -5.46
C ASP A 106 4.78 15.14 -5.60
N ARG A 107 3.92 15.77 -6.41
CA ARG A 107 4.01 17.19 -6.79
C ARG A 107 3.39 18.20 -5.82
N LEU A 108 3.45 17.97 -4.52
CA LEU A 108 3.05 19.00 -3.56
C LEU A 108 4.17 20.04 -3.40
N ALA A 109 3.87 21.30 -3.71
CA ALA A 109 4.79 22.38 -3.37
C ALA A 109 4.94 22.48 -1.85
N TYR A 110 6.09 22.95 -1.36
CA TYR A 110 6.32 23.08 0.09
C TYR A 110 5.21 23.88 0.78
N SER A 111 4.72 24.95 0.15
CA SER A 111 3.60 25.75 0.65
C SER A 111 2.28 24.98 0.72
N GLU A 112 2.00 24.12 -0.27
CA GLU A 112 0.80 23.28 -0.28
C GLU A 112 0.87 22.21 0.80
N LEU A 113 2.03 21.56 0.95
CA LEU A 113 2.28 20.60 2.01
C LEU A 113 2.11 21.26 3.39
N MET A 114 2.70 22.44 3.60
CA MET A 114 2.54 23.19 4.85
C MET A 114 1.08 23.61 5.10
N ALA A 115 0.37 24.06 4.06
CA ALA A 115 -1.04 24.41 4.18
C ALA A 115 -1.88 23.19 4.62
N ILE A 116 -1.66 22.02 4.02
CA ILE A 116 -2.35 20.79 4.40
C ILE A 116 -2.03 20.39 5.84
N VAL A 117 -0.76 20.43 6.24
CA VAL A 117 -0.33 20.12 7.62
C VAL A 117 -1.01 21.05 8.62
N LEU A 118 -1.05 22.36 8.35
CA LEU A 118 -1.69 23.34 9.22
C LEU A 118 -3.20 23.12 9.33
N LEU A 119 -3.87 22.83 8.22
CA LEU A 119 -5.32 22.56 8.20
C LEU A 119 -5.67 21.30 9.01
N ILE A 120 -4.91 20.21 8.82
CA ILE A 120 -5.12 18.97 9.58
C ILE A 120 -4.83 19.19 11.07
N GLY A 121 -3.74 19.89 11.40
CA GLY A 121 -3.38 20.21 12.77
C GLY A 121 -4.43 21.07 13.48
N ALA A 122 -4.92 22.13 12.82
CA ALA A 122 -5.97 22.98 13.34
C ALA A 122 -7.27 22.18 13.57
N GLN A 123 -7.70 21.41 12.57
CA GLN A 123 -8.88 20.55 12.68
C GLN A 123 -8.77 19.58 13.88
N GLY A 124 -7.63 18.89 14.01
CA GLY A 124 -7.36 17.99 15.13
C GLY A 124 -7.40 18.71 16.49
N PHE A 125 -6.82 19.89 16.58
CA PHE A 125 -6.85 20.72 17.78
C PHE A 125 -8.29 21.09 18.17
N PHE A 126 -9.10 21.56 17.23
CA PHE A 126 -10.50 21.92 17.50
C PHE A 126 -11.33 20.71 17.93
N LEU A 127 -11.12 19.55 17.30
CA LEU A 127 -11.79 18.31 17.68
C LEU A 127 -11.39 17.85 19.10
N ASP A 128 -10.12 17.92 19.47
CA ASP A 128 -9.65 17.62 20.84
C ASP A 128 -10.24 18.60 21.86
N MET A 129 -10.27 19.89 21.53
CA MET A 129 -10.85 20.93 22.38
C MET A 129 -12.34 20.69 22.61
N ALA A 130 -13.10 20.40 21.55
CA ALA A 130 -14.52 20.05 21.63
C ALA A 130 -14.76 18.79 22.46
N ALA A 131 -13.93 17.74 22.27
CA ALA A 131 -14.01 16.52 23.07
C ALA A 131 -13.77 16.81 24.56
N ARG A 132 -12.74 17.62 24.90
CA ARG A 132 -12.46 18.02 26.28
C ARG A 132 -13.59 18.83 26.91
N ILE A 133 -14.18 19.76 26.17
CA ILE A 133 -15.36 20.51 26.63
C ILE A 133 -16.50 19.54 26.90
N PHE A 134 -16.81 18.66 25.94
CA PHE A 134 -17.88 17.68 26.07
C PHE A 134 -17.67 16.79 27.31
N TYR A 135 -16.47 16.25 27.52
CA TYR A 135 -16.17 15.45 28.71
C TYR A 135 -16.35 16.24 30.01
N ARG A 136 -15.91 17.50 30.08
CA ARG A 136 -16.11 18.36 31.26
C ARG A 136 -17.58 18.66 31.51
N LEU A 137 -18.36 18.90 30.47
CA LEU A 137 -19.79 19.19 30.57
C LEU A 137 -20.62 17.94 30.90
N ARG A 138 -20.18 16.75 30.46
CA ARG A 138 -20.92 15.49 30.65
C ARG A 138 -20.55 14.73 31.91
N MET A 139 -19.36 14.97 32.48
CA MET A 139 -18.97 14.49 33.81
C MET A 139 -18.69 15.68 34.73
N PRO A 140 -19.73 16.44 35.14
CA PRO A 140 -19.59 17.33 36.28
C PRO A 140 -19.45 16.44 37.51
N ASP A 141 -18.19 16.21 37.90
CA ASP A 141 -17.75 15.71 39.20
C ASP A 141 -17.79 14.19 39.46
N LEU A 142 -16.66 13.51 39.21
CA LEU A 142 -16.25 12.29 39.93
C LEU A 142 -15.22 12.59 41.04
N THR A 143 -14.91 13.87 41.27
CA THR A 143 -13.87 14.32 42.19
C THR A 143 -14.37 14.58 43.61
N SER A 144 -15.67 14.79 43.83
CA SER A 144 -16.27 14.85 45.17
C SER A 144 -16.29 13.49 45.90
N GLY A 145 -16.10 12.38 45.18
CA GLY A 145 -16.08 11.03 45.75
C GLY A 145 -14.71 10.54 46.25
N PHE A 146 -13.60 11.20 45.90
CA PHE A 146 -12.24 10.70 46.18
C PHE A 146 -11.51 11.42 47.33
N SER A 147 -12.12 12.44 47.95
CA SER A 147 -11.49 13.21 49.04
C SER A 147 -11.51 12.51 50.42
N ASN A 148 -12.19 11.38 50.60
CA ASN A 148 -12.37 10.71 51.90
C ASN A 148 -11.79 9.29 51.95
N ARG A 149 -10.59 9.04 51.40
CA ARG A 149 -9.84 7.83 51.76
C ARG A 149 -8.98 8.13 52.99
N PRO A 150 -9.22 7.49 54.15
CA PRO A 150 -8.37 7.69 55.32
C PRO A 150 -6.95 7.24 55.01
N PRO A 151 -5.92 7.90 55.58
CA PRO A 151 -4.54 7.50 55.39
C PRO A 151 -4.38 6.05 55.86
N TYR A 152 -3.78 5.25 54.99
CA TYR A 152 -3.45 3.85 55.20
C TYR A 152 -2.87 3.63 56.61
N ARG A 153 -3.63 2.93 57.46
CA ARG A 153 -3.18 2.56 58.81
C ARG A 153 -2.33 1.30 58.66
N SER A 154 -1.01 1.45 58.73
CA SER A 154 -0.08 0.33 58.84
C SER A 154 -0.30 -0.38 60.18
N ALA A 155 -0.61 -1.67 60.10
CA ALA A 155 -0.47 -2.63 61.20
C ALA A 155 0.69 -3.58 60.87
#